data_AF-A0A2S2PA53-F1
#
_entry.id   AF-A0A2S2PA53-F1
#
_cell.length_a   1.000
_cell.length_b   1.000
_cell.length_c   1.000
_cell.angle_alpha   90.00
_cell.angle_beta   90.00
_cell.angle_gamma   90.00
#
_symmetry.space_group_name_H-M   'P 1'
#
loop_
_entity.id
_entity.type
_entity.pdbx_description
1 polymer ?
#
loop_
_entity_poly.entity_id
_entity_poly.type
_entity_poly.pdbx_seq_one_letter_code
_entity_poly.pdbx_strand_id
1 'polypeptide(L)'
;PKDDIALIGLLSIPLQIIIPVLITKYTAGPKPMNVYLKSIPYRLLIGIVIATIVYLTPYFIDQNGKVSMFYYIIVLSSFLLHQLTMYSMFVAVMAFFARISDPLFGGTNMTLLNTLTNLGGAWANTAALWMTDFLTYKQCSNNENNICSTETEINACQASDGKCEITIDGFYLETVLCTIFGIMWYQYFSKKIRILQSKDLKNWHVDAKKYSKL
;
A
#
# COMPACT_ATOMS: atom_id res chain seq x y z
N PRO A 1 -15.08 -5.64 -19.24
CA PRO A 1 -14.56 -5.59 -17.86
C PRO A 1 -13.04 -5.67 -17.74
N LYS A 2 -12.34 -6.60 -18.43
CA LYS A 2 -10.86 -6.67 -18.38
C LYS A 2 -10.17 -5.50 -19.10
N ASP A 3 -10.74 -5.05 -20.21
CA ASP A 3 -10.21 -3.90 -20.97
C ASP A 3 -10.37 -2.57 -20.20
N ASP A 4 -11.42 -2.43 -19.39
CA ASP A 4 -11.67 -1.24 -18.56
C ASP A 4 -10.67 -1.13 -17.39
N ILE A 5 -10.24 -2.27 -16.83
CA ILE A 5 -9.24 -2.33 -15.75
C ILE A 5 -7.84 -1.98 -16.30
N ALA A 6 -7.52 -2.42 -17.51
CA ALA A 6 -6.28 -2.06 -18.20
C ALA A 6 -6.18 -0.56 -18.48
N LEU A 7 -7.31 0.10 -18.80
CA LEU A 7 -7.38 1.54 -19.03
C LEU A 7 -7.07 2.37 -17.76
N ILE A 8 -7.50 1.92 -16.58
CA ILE A 8 -7.17 2.55 -15.28
C ILE A 8 -5.67 2.44 -15.00
N GLY A 9 -5.06 1.30 -15.32
CA GLY A 9 -3.60 1.12 -15.26
C GLY A 9 -2.86 2.09 -16.18
N LEU A 10 -3.36 2.28 -17.41
CA LEU A 10 -2.76 3.21 -18.39
C LEU A 10 -2.83 4.67 -17.93
N LEU A 11 -3.94 5.09 -17.32
CA LEU A 11 -4.13 6.45 -16.80
C LEU A 11 -3.22 6.74 -15.59
N SER A 12 -2.75 5.70 -14.91
CA SER A 12 -1.89 5.84 -13.74
C SER A 12 -0.54 6.47 -14.10
N ILE A 13 0.04 6.12 -15.26
CA ILE A 13 1.38 6.54 -15.71
C ILE A 13 1.54 8.07 -15.82
N PRO A 14 0.69 8.80 -16.59
CA PRO A 14 0.80 10.26 -16.67
C PRO A 14 0.57 10.92 -15.30
N LEU A 15 -0.29 10.33 -14.48
CA LEU A 15 -0.52 10.80 -13.11
C LEU A 15 0.76 10.73 -12.26
N GLN A 16 1.58 9.70 -12.41
CA GLN A 16 2.83 9.54 -11.65
C GLN A 16 3.87 10.61 -11.99
N ILE A 17 3.78 11.21 -13.18
CA ILE A 17 4.71 12.26 -13.60
C ILE A 17 4.21 13.62 -13.12
N ILE A 18 2.91 13.89 -13.29
CA ILE A 18 2.33 15.22 -12.99
C ILE A 18 2.24 15.45 -11.47
N ILE A 19 1.81 14.45 -10.70
CA ILE A 19 1.54 14.60 -9.26
C ILE A 19 2.79 15.00 -8.47
N PRO A 20 3.95 14.33 -8.60
CA PRO A 20 5.17 14.74 -7.91
C PRO A 20 5.61 16.16 -8.29
N VAL A 21 5.49 16.56 -9.56
CA VAL A 21 5.84 17.91 -10.00
C VAL A 21 4.98 18.96 -9.30
N LEU A 22 3.68 18.74 -9.18
CA LEU A 22 2.78 19.67 -8.48
C LEU A 22 3.04 19.73 -6.97
N ILE A 23 3.46 18.61 -6.38
CA ILE A 23 3.56 18.45 -4.92
C ILE A 23 4.96 18.74 -4.39
N THR A 24 5.99 18.64 -5.22
CA THR A 24 7.39 18.88 -4.83
C THR A 24 7.59 20.23 -4.15
N LYS A 25 6.90 21.29 -4.58
CA LYS A 25 6.97 22.60 -3.91
C LYS A 25 6.49 22.55 -2.45
N TYR A 26 5.54 21.66 -2.15
CA TYR A 26 4.97 21.46 -0.82
C TYR A 26 5.70 20.38 0.01
N THR A 27 6.47 19.49 -0.65
CA THR A 27 7.15 18.37 0.01
C THR A 27 8.67 18.49 0.12
N ALA A 28 9.29 19.36 -0.67
CA ALA A 28 10.74 19.65 -0.62
C ALA A 28 11.15 20.59 0.54
N GLY A 29 10.31 20.72 1.56
CA GLY A 29 10.61 21.54 2.74
C GLY A 29 11.73 20.98 3.63
N PRO A 30 12.12 21.70 4.70
CA PRO A 30 13.22 21.30 5.57
C PRO A 30 12.93 20.06 6.44
N LYS A 31 11.70 19.54 6.42
CA LYS A 31 11.24 18.42 7.23
C LYS A 31 10.38 17.47 6.38
N PRO A 32 10.97 16.77 5.39
CA PRO A 32 10.22 15.97 4.42
C PRO A 32 9.42 14.84 5.06
N MET A 33 9.96 14.21 6.10
CA MET A 33 9.33 13.13 6.84
C MET A 33 8.10 13.57 7.65
N ASN A 34 7.92 14.86 7.91
CA ASN A 34 6.64 15.36 8.45
C ASN A 34 5.51 15.21 7.44
N VAL A 35 5.79 15.35 6.14
CA VAL A 35 4.82 15.08 5.07
C VAL A 35 4.46 13.60 5.10
N TYR A 36 5.47 12.72 5.12
CA TYR A 36 5.27 11.27 5.21
C TYR A 36 4.33 10.90 6.38
N LEU A 37 4.61 11.41 7.58
CA LEU A 37 3.80 11.14 8.77
C LEU A 37 2.40 11.78 8.72
N LYS A 38 2.22 12.91 8.03
CA LYS A 38 0.88 13.49 7.83
C LYS A 38 0.07 12.71 6.80
N SER A 39 0.72 12.08 5.82
CA SER A 39 0.05 11.30 4.77
C SER A 39 -0.44 9.93 5.23
N ILE A 40 0.18 9.32 6.24
CA ILE A 40 -0.22 8.00 6.76
C ILE A 40 -1.70 7.90 7.16
N PRO A 41 -2.26 8.79 8.01
CA PRO A 41 -3.66 8.68 8.38
C PRO A 41 -4.59 8.78 7.17
N TYR A 42 -4.29 9.66 6.20
CA TYR A 42 -5.06 9.73 4.96
C TYR A 42 -4.97 8.43 4.15
N ARG A 43 -3.77 7.85 4.05
CA ARG A 43 -3.57 6.56 3.37
C ARG A 43 -4.40 5.44 4.01
N LEU A 44 -4.39 5.34 5.34
CA LEU A 44 -5.17 4.32 6.07
C LEU A 44 -6.68 4.53 5.89
N LEU A 45 -7.16 5.76 5.99
CA LEU A 45 -8.58 6.09 5.77
C LEU A 45 -9.03 5.79 4.34
N ILE A 46 -8.25 6.18 3.34
CA ILE A 46 -8.56 5.90 1.93
C ILE A 46 -8.56 4.39 1.68
N GLY A 47 -7.67 3.62 2.33
CA GLY A 47 -7.68 2.16 2.26
C GLY A 47 -9.01 1.56 2.73
N ILE A 48 -9.54 2.01 3.87
CA ILE A 48 -10.86 1.58 4.37
C ILE A 48 -11.97 1.98 3.40
N VAL A 49 -11.93 3.21 2.87
CA VAL A 49 -12.92 3.70 1.90
C VAL A 49 -12.92 2.84 0.64
N ILE A 50 -11.74 2.50 0.10
CA ILE A 50 -11.62 1.64 -1.08
C ILE A 50 -12.19 0.25 -0.78
N ALA A 51 -11.84 -0.37 0.35
CA ALA A 51 -12.39 -1.67 0.73
C ALA A 51 -13.92 -1.63 0.89
N THR A 52 -14.47 -0.55 1.44
CA THR A 52 -15.92 -0.34 1.55
C THR A 52 -16.58 -0.20 0.18
N ILE A 53 -15.96 0.54 -0.76
CA ILE A 53 -16.44 0.65 -2.13
C ILE A 53 -16.45 -0.73 -2.80
N VAL A 54 -15.40 -1.52 -2.63
CA VAL A 54 -15.31 -2.88 -3.17
C VAL A 54 -16.41 -3.77 -2.61
N TYR A 55 -16.69 -3.70 -1.30
CA TYR A 55 -17.79 -4.42 -0.67
C TYR A 55 -19.16 -4.05 -1.24
N LEU A 56 -19.35 -2.77 -1.61
CA LEU A 56 -20.60 -2.29 -2.17
C LEU A 56 -20.75 -2.56 -3.69
N THR A 57 -19.66 -2.92 -4.38
CA THR A 57 -19.64 -3.23 -5.82
C THR A 57 -20.83 -4.08 -6.31
N PRO A 58 -21.17 -5.24 -5.70
CA PRO A 58 -22.26 -6.07 -6.20
C PRO A 58 -23.62 -5.35 -6.23
N TYR A 59 -23.85 -4.37 -5.36
CA TYR A 59 -25.10 -3.59 -5.34
C TYR A 59 -25.21 -2.58 -6.47
N PHE A 60 -24.10 -2.23 -7.13
CA PHE A 60 -24.04 -1.26 -8.22
C PHE A 60 -23.96 -1.90 -9.62
N ILE A 61 -24.02 -3.25 -9.69
CA ILE A 61 -24.07 -4.01 -10.94
C ILE A 61 -25.54 -4.28 -11.27
N ASP A 62 -26.01 -3.73 -12.38
CA ASP A 62 -27.35 -4.01 -12.90
C ASP A 62 -27.47 -5.44 -13.46
N GLN A 63 -28.69 -5.97 -13.65
CA GLN A 63 -28.95 -7.32 -14.17
C GLN A 63 -28.30 -7.58 -15.54
N ASN A 64 -28.03 -6.53 -16.30
CA ASN A 64 -27.33 -6.57 -17.59
C ASN A 64 -25.78 -6.57 -17.47
N GLY A 65 -25.23 -6.63 -16.24
CA GLY A 65 -23.80 -6.51 -15.97
C GLY A 65 -23.22 -5.12 -16.23
N LYS A 66 -24.08 -4.11 -16.41
CA LYS A 66 -23.68 -2.72 -16.65
C LYS A 66 -23.54 -1.98 -15.33
N VAL A 67 -22.40 -1.34 -15.14
CA VAL A 67 -22.08 -0.54 -13.95
C VAL A 67 -22.35 0.93 -14.25
N SER A 68 -22.98 1.64 -13.31
CA SER A 68 -23.28 3.06 -13.46
C SER A 68 -22.01 3.91 -13.62
N MET A 69 -22.04 4.91 -14.52
CA MET A 69 -20.92 5.84 -14.71
C MET A 69 -20.52 6.57 -13.41
N PHE A 70 -21.48 6.82 -12.52
CA PHE A 70 -21.22 7.41 -11.21
C PHE A 70 -20.31 6.54 -10.34
N TYR A 71 -20.48 5.21 -10.37
CA TYR A 71 -19.62 4.29 -9.62
C TYR A 71 -18.18 4.32 -10.13
N TYR A 72 -17.98 4.33 -11.46
CA TYR A 72 -16.65 4.47 -12.05
C TYR A 72 -15.94 5.76 -11.65
N ILE A 73 -16.66 6.88 -11.60
CA ILE A 73 -16.11 8.17 -11.14
C ILE A 73 -15.66 8.07 -9.68
N ILE A 74 -16.47 7.47 -8.81
CA ILE A 74 -16.13 7.31 -7.38
C ILE A 74 -14.90 6.43 -7.18
N VAL A 75 -14.84 5.28 -7.87
CA VAL A 75 -13.69 4.37 -7.82
C VAL A 75 -12.43 5.07 -8.34
N LEU A 76 -12.55 5.74 -9.49
CA LEU A 76 -11.43 6.47 -10.08
C LEU A 76 -10.95 7.58 -9.14
N SER A 77 -11.83 8.44 -8.64
CA SER A 77 -11.48 9.51 -7.70
C SER A 77 -10.80 8.96 -6.44
N SER A 78 -11.32 7.88 -5.86
CA SER A 78 -10.73 7.25 -4.67
C SER A 78 -9.34 6.68 -4.96
N PHE A 79 -9.16 6.07 -6.14
CA PHE A 79 -7.87 5.59 -6.61
C PHE A 79 -6.87 6.75 -6.80
N LEU A 80 -7.27 7.85 -7.45
CA LEU A 80 -6.41 9.02 -7.64
C LEU A 80 -5.96 9.62 -6.30
N LEU A 81 -6.88 9.70 -5.31
CA LEU A 81 -6.57 10.16 -3.95
C LEU A 81 -5.61 9.21 -3.23
N HIS A 82 -5.79 7.89 -3.38
CA HIS A 82 -4.84 6.91 -2.85
C HIS A 82 -3.44 7.12 -3.44
N GLN A 83 -3.35 7.22 -4.77
CA GLN A 83 -2.09 7.44 -5.47
C GLN A 83 -1.41 8.74 -5.04
N LEU A 84 -2.18 9.81 -4.85
CA LEU A 84 -1.69 11.08 -4.33
C LEU A 84 -0.97 10.93 -2.98
N THR A 85 -1.56 10.18 -2.04
CA THR A 85 -0.93 9.94 -0.73
C THR A 85 0.35 9.11 -0.86
N MET A 86 0.33 8.07 -1.69
CA MET A 86 1.48 7.19 -1.92
C MET A 86 2.66 7.94 -2.56
N TYR A 87 2.41 8.77 -3.57
CA TYR A 87 3.46 9.58 -4.19
C TYR A 87 4.00 10.64 -3.25
N SER A 88 3.15 11.29 -2.46
CA SER A 88 3.61 12.26 -1.45
C SER A 88 4.54 11.61 -0.43
N MET A 89 4.22 10.37 0.00
CA MET A 89 5.07 9.58 0.89
C MET A 89 6.39 9.18 0.20
N PHE A 90 6.34 8.73 -1.05
CA PHE A 90 7.52 8.36 -1.82
C PHE A 90 8.50 9.53 -1.96
N VAL A 91 8.03 10.69 -2.41
CA VAL A 91 8.85 11.90 -2.56
C VAL A 91 9.44 12.34 -1.22
N ALA A 92 8.69 12.24 -0.12
CA ALA A 92 9.18 12.57 1.21
C ALA A 92 10.33 11.64 1.66
N VAL A 93 10.22 10.33 1.41
CA VAL A 93 11.29 9.37 1.74
C VAL A 93 12.53 9.62 0.88
N MET A 94 12.36 9.82 -0.43
CA MET A 94 13.48 10.13 -1.32
C MET A 94 14.19 11.44 -0.93
N ALA A 95 13.43 12.49 -0.58
CA ALA A 95 14.00 13.74 -0.09
C ALA A 95 14.74 13.58 1.24
N PHE A 96 14.28 12.67 2.12
CA PHE A 96 14.97 12.35 3.36
C PHE A 96 16.27 11.58 3.10
N PHE A 97 16.25 10.56 2.23
CA PHE A 97 17.42 9.77 1.86
C PHE A 97 18.51 10.63 1.22
N ALA A 98 18.12 11.54 0.31
CA ALA A 98 19.06 12.46 -0.32
C ALA A 98 19.75 13.37 0.71
N ARG A 99 19.05 13.76 1.77
CA ARG A 99 19.59 14.63 2.82
C ARG A 99 20.55 13.91 3.77
N ILE A 100 20.20 12.71 4.22
CA ILE A 100 21.04 11.95 5.17
C ILE A 100 22.24 11.28 4.50
N SER A 101 22.22 11.13 3.17
CA SER A 101 23.34 10.55 2.43
C SER A 101 24.54 11.50 2.45
N ASP A 102 25.68 10.98 2.91
CA ASP A 102 26.95 11.72 2.93
C ASP A 102 27.37 12.15 1.52
N PRO A 103 27.75 13.42 1.27
CA PRO A 103 28.24 13.87 -0.04
C PRO A 103 29.40 13.03 -0.62
N LEU A 104 30.28 12.48 0.22
CA LEU A 104 31.42 11.67 -0.19
C LEU A 104 31.01 10.29 -0.73
N PHE A 105 29.95 9.71 -0.15
CA PHE A 105 29.44 8.37 -0.50
C PHE A 105 27.95 8.38 -0.86
N GLY A 106 27.47 9.51 -1.40
CA GLY A 106 26.05 9.79 -1.52
C GLY A 106 25.33 8.80 -2.41
N GLY A 107 25.97 8.43 -3.52
CA GLY A 107 25.46 7.43 -4.46
C GLY A 107 25.28 6.05 -3.81
N THR A 108 26.27 5.57 -3.05
CA THR A 108 26.22 4.27 -2.37
C THR A 108 25.16 4.26 -1.27
N ASN A 109 25.11 5.29 -0.43
CA ASN A 109 24.13 5.41 0.66
C ASN A 109 22.70 5.50 0.13
N MET A 110 22.47 6.32 -0.89
CA MET A 110 21.16 6.48 -1.53
C MET A 110 20.71 5.17 -2.18
N THR A 111 21.61 4.47 -2.86
CA THR A 111 21.30 3.18 -3.50
C THR A 111 20.93 2.12 -2.47
N LEU A 112 21.71 1.98 -1.38
CA LEU A 112 21.42 1.03 -0.30
C LEU A 112 20.03 1.28 0.32
N LEU A 113 19.72 2.54 0.64
CA LEU A 113 18.43 2.91 1.23
C LEU A 113 17.26 2.64 0.28
N ASN A 114 17.45 2.89 -1.02
CA ASN A 114 16.46 2.54 -2.04
C ASN A 114 16.26 1.03 -2.15
N THR A 115 17.34 0.24 -2.12
CA THR A 115 17.27 -1.22 -2.12
C THR A 115 16.50 -1.75 -0.92
N LEU A 116 16.80 -1.25 0.29
CA LEU A 116 16.09 -1.64 1.51
C LEU A 116 14.60 -1.28 1.43
N THR A 117 14.27 -0.13 0.87
CA THR A 117 12.87 0.32 0.73
C THR A 117 12.10 -0.53 -0.29
N ASN A 118 12.71 -0.83 -1.45
CA ASN A 118 12.10 -1.67 -2.47
C ASN A 118 11.93 -3.10 -1.99
N LEU A 119 12.92 -3.67 -1.30
CA LEU A 119 12.83 -4.99 -0.69
C LEU A 119 11.73 -5.02 0.38
N GLY A 120 11.66 -3.99 1.22
CA GLY A 120 10.60 -3.82 2.22
C GLY A 120 9.20 -3.80 1.61
N GLY A 121 9.02 -3.11 0.47
CA GLY A 121 7.75 -3.11 -0.26
C GLY A 121 7.41 -4.45 -0.89
N ALA A 122 8.38 -5.09 -1.55
CA ALA A 122 8.17 -6.38 -2.21
C ALA A 122 7.79 -7.48 -1.22
N TRP A 123 8.52 -7.60 -0.10
CA TRP A 123 8.23 -8.61 0.93
C TRP A 123 6.84 -8.40 1.54
N ALA A 124 6.47 -7.14 1.83
CA ALA A 124 5.18 -6.83 2.44
C ALA A 124 4.01 -7.16 1.51
N ASN A 125 4.15 -6.87 0.21
CA ASN A 125 3.10 -7.20 -0.78
C ASN A 125 2.92 -8.71 -0.94
N THR A 126 4.03 -9.47 -1.03
CA THR A 126 3.94 -10.94 -1.12
C THR A 126 3.34 -11.53 0.15
N ALA A 127 3.73 -11.02 1.33
CA ALA A 127 3.19 -11.47 2.61
C ALA A 127 1.68 -11.17 2.73
N ALA A 128 1.24 -10.00 2.27
CA ALA A 128 -0.18 -9.61 2.25
C ALA A 128 -1.01 -10.57 1.39
N LEU A 129 -0.58 -10.83 0.14
CA LEU A 129 -1.29 -11.75 -0.75
C LEU A 129 -1.39 -13.16 -0.17
N TRP A 130 -0.30 -13.67 0.42
CA TRP A 130 -0.31 -14.97 1.08
C TRP A 130 -1.24 -14.99 2.30
N MET A 131 -1.30 -13.89 3.06
CA MET A 131 -2.17 -13.75 4.22
C MET A 131 -3.65 -13.72 3.82
N THR A 132 -4.00 -13.11 2.68
CA THR A 132 -5.38 -13.12 2.14
C THR A 132 -5.86 -14.56 1.95
N ASP A 133 -5.06 -15.40 1.31
CA ASP A 133 -5.40 -16.80 1.05
C ASP A 133 -5.54 -17.57 2.37
N PHE A 134 -4.64 -17.32 3.33
CA PHE A 134 -4.68 -17.95 4.64
C PHE A 134 -5.92 -17.55 5.47
N LEU A 135 -6.35 -16.28 5.38
CA LEU A 135 -7.51 -15.76 6.10
C LEU A 135 -8.85 -16.08 5.42
N THR A 136 -8.83 -16.52 4.17
CA THR A 136 -10.06 -16.80 3.41
C THR A 136 -10.63 -18.15 3.83
N TYR A 137 -11.86 -18.12 4.35
CA TYR A 137 -12.58 -19.33 4.76
C TYR A 137 -13.69 -19.65 3.76
N LYS A 138 -13.70 -20.91 3.31
CA LYS A 138 -14.66 -21.44 2.35
C LYS A 138 -15.48 -22.54 3.01
N GLN A 139 -16.70 -22.72 2.54
CA GLN A 139 -17.58 -23.78 3.01
C GLN A 139 -18.38 -24.36 1.85
N CYS A 140 -18.63 -25.66 1.89
CA CYS A 140 -19.46 -26.32 0.89
C CYS A 140 -20.94 -25.99 1.10
N SER A 141 -21.66 -25.62 0.04
CA SER A 141 -23.08 -25.25 0.10
C SER A 141 -23.99 -26.33 0.71
N ASN A 142 -23.64 -27.60 0.50
CA ASN A 142 -24.47 -28.75 0.88
C ASN A 142 -23.94 -29.49 2.12
N ASN A 143 -22.78 -29.09 2.67
CA ASN A 143 -22.17 -29.78 3.80
C ASN A 143 -21.32 -28.81 4.65
N GLU A 144 -21.80 -28.49 5.84
CA GLU A 144 -21.15 -27.55 6.76
C GLU A 144 -19.82 -28.05 7.31
N ASN A 145 -19.60 -29.36 7.36
CA ASN A 145 -18.35 -29.95 7.86
C ASN A 145 -17.22 -29.90 6.82
N ASN A 146 -17.52 -29.57 5.56
CA ASN A 146 -16.54 -29.49 4.49
C ASN A 146 -16.13 -28.03 4.25
N ILE A 147 -14.88 -27.72 4.62
CA ILE A 147 -14.31 -26.38 4.60
C ILE A 147 -13.53 -26.06 3.31
N CYS A 148 -13.63 -26.91 2.28
CA CYS A 148 -13.02 -26.71 0.96
C CYS A 148 -11.56 -26.21 1.00
N SER A 149 -10.77 -26.72 1.94
CA SER A 149 -9.38 -26.29 2.17
C SER A 149 -8.39 -27.13 1.37
N THR A 150 -8.73 -28.40 1.14
CA THR A 150 -7.93 -29.35 0.35
C THR A 150 -8.59 -29.70 -0.98
N GLU A 151 -7.81 -30.14 -1.96
CA GLU A 151 -8.34 -30.58 -3.26
C GLU A 151 -9.34 -31.74 -3.11
N THR A 152 -9.11 -32.64 -2.15
CA THR A 152 -10.04 -33.74 -1.80
C THR A 152 -11.38 -33.23 -1.30
N GLU A 153 -11.39 -32.20 -0.47
CA GLU A 153 -12.60 -31.58 0.08
C GLU A 153 -13.37 -30.83 -1.01
N ILE A 154 -12.66 -30.12 -1.89
CA ILE A 154 -13.26 -29.44 -3.04
C ILE A 154 -13.93 -30.47 -3.96
N ASN A 155 -13.22 -31.55 -4.31
CA ASN A 155 -13.75 -32.60 -5.17
C ASN A 155 -14.94 -33.33 -4.53
N ALA A 156 -14.91 -33.57 -3.22
CA ALA A 156 -16.02 -34.18 -2.48
C ALA A 156 -17.26 -33.27 -2.46
N CYS A 157 -17.07 -31.95 -2.34
CA CYS A 157 -18.16 -30.97 -2.41
C CYS A 157 -18.79 -30.96 -3.81
N GLN A 158 -17.96 -30.90 -4.86
CA GLN A 158 -18.42 -30.91 -6.26
C GLN A 158 -19.10 -32.22 -6.65
N ALA A 159 -18.60 -33.36 -6.16
CA ALA A 159 -19.21 -34.67 -6.38
C ALA A 159 -20.62 -34.78 -5.74
N SER A 160 -20.90 -33.95 -4.74
CA SER A 160 -22.20 -33.87 -4.07
C SER A 160 -23.10 -32.76 -4.64
N ASP A 161 -22.83 -32.32 -5.88
CA ASP A 161 -23.49 -31.19 -6.56
C ASP A 161 -23.45 -29.88 -5.72
N GLY A 162 -22.44 -29.75 -4.87
CA GLY A 162 -22.20 -28.59 -4.01
C GLY A 162 -21.19 -27.63 -4.62
N LYS A 163 -21.24 -26.36 -4.18
CA LYS A 163 -20.26 -25.34 -4.54
C LYS A 163 -19.51 -24.87 -3.30
N CYS A 164 -18.21 -24.67 -3.44
CA CYS A 164 -17.39 -24.07 -2.39
C CYS A 164 -17.60 -22.55 -2.43
N GLU A 165 -18.39 -22.04 -1.51
CA GLU A 165 -18.69 -20.62 -1.38
C GLU A 165 -17.75 -19.99 -0.35
N ILE A 166 -17.34 -18.75 -0.60
CA ILE A 166 -16.52 -17.99 0.34
C ILE A 166 -17.46 -17.44 1.42
N THR A 167 -17.34 -17.96 2.64
CA THR A 167 -18.14 -17.51 3.78
C THR A 167 -17.49 -16.30 4.44
N ILE A 168 -16.16 -16.31 4.56
CA ILE A 168 -15.37 -15.19 5.08
C ILE A 168 -14.29 -14.88 4.06
N ASP A 169 -14.39 -13.70 3.45
CA ASP A 169 -13.40 -13.22 2.52
C ASP A 169 -12.22 -12.60 3.28
N GLY A 170 -11.05 -13.23 3.12
CA GLY A 170 -9.82 -12.86 3.79
C GLY A 170 -9.40 -11.42 3.49
N PHE A 171 -9.78 -10.87 2.33
CA PHE A 171 -9.44 -9.50 1.94
C PHE A 171 -9.96 -8.45 2.92
N TYR A 172 -11.22 -8.57 3.36
CA TYR A 172 -11.82 -7.59 4.28
C TYR A 172 -11.25 -7.75 5.70
N LEU A 173 -11.07 -9.00 6.13
CA LEU A 173 -10.49 -9.30 7.44
C LEU A 173 -9.04 -8.79 7.51
N GLU A 174 -8.24 -9.06 6.49
CA GLU A 174 -6.87 -8.57 6.35
C GLU A 174 -6.82 -7.05 6.32
N THR A 175 -7.72 -6.39 5.59
CA THR A 175 -7.77 -4.92 5.53
C THR A 175 -7.95 -4.32 6.93
N VAL A 176 -8.83 -4.89 7.75
CA VAL A 176 -9.03 -4.44 9.14
C VAL A 176 -7.76 -4.67 9.97
N LEU A 177 -7.17 -5.86 9.90
CA LEU A 177 -5.95 -6.21 10.65
C LEU A 177 -4.76 -5.31 10.25
N CYS A 178 -4.53 -5.13 8.95
CA CYS A 178 -3.48 -4.27 8.39
C CYS A 178 -3.70 -2.80 8.77
N THR A 179 -4.95 -2.34 8.86
CA THR A 179 -5.24 -0.97 9.32
C THR A 179 -4.92 -0.80 10.79
N ILE A 180 -5.33 -1.74 11.65
CA ILE A 180 -4.98 -1.72 13.08
C ILE A 180 -3.46 -1.73 13.27
N PHE A 181 -2.76 -2.62 12.55
CA PHE A 181 -1.31 -2.68 12.56
C PHE A 181 -0.67 -1.35 12.11
N GLY A 182 -1.21 -0.73 11.05
CA GLY A 182 -0.76 0.57 10.57
C GLY A 182 -0.95 1.70 11.60
N ILE A 183 -2.05 1.70 12.34
CA ILE A 183 -2.31 2.66 13.43
C ILE A 183 -1.30 2.47 14.56
N MET A 184 -1.06 1.23 15.01
CA MET A 184 -0.08 0.93 16.04
C MET A 184 1.33 1.33 15.60
N TRP A 185 1.71 0.99 14.37
CA TRP A 185 2.98 1.38 13.76
C TRP A 185 3.14 2.89 13.75
N TYR A 186 2.10 3.63 13.33
CA TYR A 186 2.11 5.08 13.29
C TYR A 186 2.35 5.69 14.68
N GLN A 187 1.63 5.22 15.69
CA GLN A 187 1.76 5.73 17.06
C GLN A 187 3.17 5.50 17.62
N TYR A 188 3.74 4.33 17.38
CA TYR A 188 5.07 3.96 17.89
C TYR A 188 6.23 4.64 17.13
N PHE A 189 6.21 4.57 15.79
CA PHE A 189 7.34 5.02 14.97
C PHE A 189 7.31 6.51 14.64
N SER A 190 6.15 7.18 14.67
CA SER A 190 6.06 8.61 14.33
C SER A 190 7.01 9.48 15.16
N LYS A 191 7.14 9.19 16.46
CA LYS A 191 8.07 9.90 17.35
C LYS A 191 9.53 9.64 16.96
N LYS A 192 9.91 8.39 16.74
CA LYS A 192 11.28 8.01 16.35
C LYS A 192 11.69 8.63 15.03
N ILE A 193 10.79 8.60 14.06
CA ILE A 193 10.98 9.18 12.73
C ILE A 193 11.20 10.70 12.82
N ARG A 194 10.43 11.42 13.66
CA ARG A 194 10.64 12.85 13.90
C ARG A 194 12.00 13.14 14.55
N ILE A 195 12.41 12.31 15.51
CA ILE A 195 13.72 12.42 16.17
C ILE A 195 14.84 12.24 15.14
N LEU A 196 14.79 11.18 14.33
CA LEU A 196 15.76 10.91 13.27
C LEU A 196 15.89 12.09 12.31
N GLN A 197 14.76 12.64 11.84
CA GLN A 197 14.76 13.80 10.97
C GLN A 197 15.35 15.06 11.63
N SER A 198 15.20 15.22 12.94
CA SER A 198 15.74 16.38 13.66
C SER A 198 17.23 16.29 13.98
N LYS A 199 17.87 15.14 13.77
CA LYS A 199 19.32 15.00 14.00
C LYS A 199 20.10 15.85 13.01
N ASP A 200 21.12 16.53 13.53
CA ASP A 200 22.06 17.31 12.71
C ASP A 200 22.77 16.43 11.68
N LEU A 201 23.01 16.96 10.48
CA LEU A 201 23.66 16.24 9.37
C LEU A 201 25.04 15.69 9.74
N LYS A 202 25.75 16.31 10.68
CA LYS A 202 27.03 15.79 11.20
C LYS A 202 26.92 14.41 11.86
N ASN A 203 25.73 14.01 12.32
CA ASN A 203 25.51 12.67 12.86
C ASN A 203 25.23 11.62 11.78
N TRP A 204 24.97 12.06 10.54
CA TRP A 204 24.71 11.21 9.39
C TRP A 204 25.91 11.12 8.45
N HIS A 205 26.76 12.16 8.43
CA HIS A 205 27.91 12.27 7.55
C HIS A 205 29.21 11.99 8.31
N VAL A 206 30.15 11.36 7.63
CA VAL A 206 31.51 11.10 8.10
C VAL A 206 32.30 12.41 8.09
N ASP A 207 33.04 12.68 9.16
CA ASP A 207 33.91 13.86 9.22
C ASP A 207 35.14 13.69 8.34
N ALA A 208 35.06 14.15 7.09
CA ALA A 208 36.14 14.08 6.11
C ALA A 208 37.45 14.72 6.59
N LYS A 209 37.41 15.73 7.49
CA LYS A 209 38.63 16.36 8.04
C LYS A 209 39.43 15.43 8.96
N LYS A 210 38.78 14.40 9.49
CA LYS A 210 39.41 13.37 10.33
C LYS A 210 40.17 12.34 9.50
N TYR A 211 39.73 12.09 8.26
CA TYR A 211 40.33 11.10 7.35
C TYR A 211 41.37 11.71 6.40
N SER A 212 41.34 13.01 6.14
CA SER A 212 42.39 13.69 5.35
C SER A 212 43.71 13.93 6.12
N LYS A 213 43.78 13.50 7.39
CA LYS A 213 44.96 13.61 8.27
C LYS A 213 45.64 12.25 8.54
N LEU A 214 45.12 11.18 7.94
CA LEU A 214 45.74 9.86 7.85
C LEU A 214 46.33 9.70 6.44
#